data_AF-A0A0A2ZVH2-F1
#
_entry.id   AF-A0A0A2ZVH2-F1
#
_cell.length_a   1.000
_cell.length_b   1.000
_cell.length_c   1.000
_cell.angle_alpha   90.00
_cell.angle_beta   90.00
_cell.angle_gamma   90.00
#
_symmetry.space_group_name_H-M   'P 1'
#
loop_
_entity.id
_entity.type
_entity.pdbx_description
1 polymer ?
#
loop_
_entity_poly.entity_id
_entity_poly.type
_entity_poly.pdbx_seq_one_letter_code
_entity_poly.pdbx_strand_id
1 'polypeptide(L)'
;MSIGKLLIDDQPHQVLPALAKTIGLNEAIFLQQLHYLLNYSKNHIEGKSWIFNTYEQWQEIFCYWSISTIRRTIESVKTRGLLIATDKFNKMKMDKTKWYTIDYDRLANLDISTVKNNNPSVQNEQSDCSKWTDVSVQNEQSNNQKNTQKNTTKDIKKTTQKKSPVLELLAEFGITGQ
;
A
#
# COMPACT_ATOMS: atom_id res chain seq x y z
N MET A 1 26.61 -14.68 13.53
CA MET A 1 25.60 -14.47 12.47
C MET A 1 24.86 -15.78 12.26
N SER A 2 23.61 -15.88 12.69
CA SER A 2 22.81 -17.08 12.44
C SER A 2 21.98 -16.87 11.18
N ILE A 3 22.32 -17.60 10.12
CA ILE A 3 21.62 -17.66 8.82
C ILE A 3 20.33 -18.51 8.91
N GLY A 4 19.81 -18.78 10.11
CA GLY A 4 18.78 -19.79 10.38
C GLY A 4 17.35 -19.27 10.59
N LYS A 5 16.93 -18.18 9.93
CA LYS A 5 15.56 -17.62 10.02
C LYS A 5 14.98 -17.18 8.66
N LEU A 6 15.08 -18.04 7.65
CA LEU A 6 14.39 -17.87 6.36
C LEU A 6 13.29 -18.93 6.14
N LEU A 7 13.04 -19.76 7.15
CA LEU A 7 11.93 -20.71 7.20
C LEU A 7 10.76 -20.05 7.93
N ILE A 8 9.54 -20.49 7.61
CA ILE A 8 8.30 -19.74 7.88
C ILE A 8 8.03 -19.61 9.39
N ASP A 9 8.38 -18.47 9.97
CA ASP A 9 8.04 -18.04 11.34
C ASP A 9 6.79 -17.13 11.37
N ASP A 10 6.31 -16.67 10.20
CA ASP A 10 5.24 -15.68 10.02
C ASP A 10 4.23 -16.14 8.93
N GLN A 11 2.99 -15.65 8.98
CA GLN A 11 1.94 -16.07 8.06
C GLN A 11 2.24 -15.60 6.62
N PRO A 12 2.42 -16.52 5.65
CA PRO A 12 2.75 -16.12 4.29
C PRO A 12 1.58 -15.40 3.61
N HIS A 13 1.88 -14.35 2.85
CA HIS A 13 0.93 -13.72 1.95
C HIS A 13 0.56 -14.69 0.82
N GLN A 14 -0.56 -15.37 0.96
CA GLN A 14 -1.07 -16.27 -0.06
C GLN A 14 -1.66 -15.45 -1.22
N VAL A 15 -1.42 -15.88 -2.46
CA VAL A 15 -2.04 -15.29 -3.66
C VAL A 15 -2.39 -16.40 -4.62
N LEU A 16 -3.57 -16.32 -5.24
CA LEU A 16 -3.94 -17.24 -6.31
C LEU A 16 -3.17 -16.89 -7.58
N PRO A 17 -2.38 -17.80 -8.16
CA PRO A 17 -1.62 -17.52 -9.39
C PRO A 17 -2.51 -17.11 -10.56
N ALA A 18 -3.73 -17.66 -10.65
CA ALA A 18 -4.71 -17.29 -11.67
C ALA A 18 -5.13 -15.82 -11.56
N LEU A 19 -5.33 -15.31 -10.34
CA LEU A 19 -5.64 -13.90 -10.10
C LEU A 19 -4.45 -13.04 -10.50
N ALA A 20 -3.24 -13.38 -10.02
CA ALA A 20 -2.01 -12.64 -10.34
C ALA A 20 -1.74 -12.57 -11.85
N LYS A 21 -1.99 -13.66 -12.58
CA LYS A 21 -1.87 -13.69 -14.04
C LYS A 21 -2.83 -12.73 -14.73
N THR A 22 -4.00 -12.50 -14.14
CA THR A 22 -5.08 -11.71 -14.75
C THR A 22 -4.93 -10.21 -14.46
N ILE A 23 -4.54 -9.84 -13.24
CA ILE A 23 -4.55 -8.42 -12.82
C ILE A 23 -3.17 -7.86 -12.48
N GLY A 24 -2.14 -8.71 -12.37
CA GLY A 24 -0.82 -8.36 -11.88
C GLY A 24 -0.57 -8.89 -10.46
N LEU A 25 0.70 -9.17 -10.14
CA LEU A 25 1.09 -9.74 -8.84
C LEU A 25 0.77 -8.78 -7.67
N ASN A 26 1.17 -7.52 -7.77
CA ASN A 26 0.95 -6.54 -6.71
C ASN A 26 -0.55 -6.29 -6.48
N GLU A 27 -1.31 -6.16 -7.57
CA GLU A 27 -2.75 -6.00 -7.54
C GLU A 27 -3.46 -7.19 -6.88
N ALA A 28 -3.01 -8.42 -7.18
CA ALA A 28 -3.54 -9.63 -6.58
C ALA A 28 -3.18 -9.75 -5.09
N ILE A 29 -1.95 -9.43 -4.71
CA ILE A 29 -1.53 -9.35 -3.29
C ILE A 29 -2.43 -8.35 -2.54
N PHE A 30 -2.61 -7.16 -3.09
CA PHE A 30 -3.42 -6.12 -2.46
C PHE A 30 -4.88 -6.54 -2.27
N LEU A 31 -5.51 -7.09 -3.33
CA LEU A 31 -6.90 -7.55 -3.25
C LEU A 31 -7.07 -8.70 -2.26
N GLN A 32 -6.13 -9.65 -2.22
CA GLN A 32 -6.21 -10.77 -1.29
C GLN A 32 -6.11 -10.30 0.17
N GLN A 33 -5.19 -9.38 0.46
CA GLN A 33 -5.04 -8.83 1.81
C GLN A 33 -6.26 -7.97 2.19
N LEU A 34 -6.79 -7.17 1.26
CA LEU A 34 -8.01 -6.42 1.50
C LEU A 34 -9.20 -7.35 1.76
N HIS A 35 -9.34 -8.43 1.00
CA HIS A 35 -10.39 -9.44 1.21
C HIS A 35 -10.30 -10.05 2.60
N TYR A 36 -9.10 -10.45 3.03
CA TYR A 36 -8.86 -10.94 4.38
C TYR A 36 -9.34 -9.93 5.44
N LEU A 37 -8.90 -8.67 5.34
CA LEU A 37 -9.30 -7.63 6.29
C LEU A 37 -10.82 -7.37 6.29
N LEU A 38 -11.46 -7.40 5.12
CA LEU A 38 -12.91 -7.21 4.98
C LEU A 38 -13.71 -8.30 5.70
N ASN A 39 -13.21 -9.55 5.75
CA ASN A 39 -13.87 -10.65 6.44
C ASN A 39 -13.90 -10.46 7.97
N TYR A 40 -12.94 -9.71 8.53
CA TYR A 40 -12.90 -9.40 9.96
C TYR A 40 -13.39 -7.98 10.29
N SER A 41 -13.73 -7.18 9.28
CA SER A 41 -14.17 -5.82 9.51
C SER A 41 -15.53 -5.78 10.19
N LYS A 42 -15.61 -5.03 11.28
CA LYS A 42 -16.87 -4.67 11.96
C LYS A 42 -17.56 -3.47 11.32
N ASN A 43 -16.92 -2.82 10.35
CA ASN A 43 -17.47 -1.64 9.70
C ASN A 43 -18.33 -2.07 8.51
N HIS A 44 -19.65 -2.10 8.73
CA HIS A 44 -20.63 -2.42 7.70
C HIS A 44 -21.46 -1.19 7.36
N ILE A 45 -21.43 -0.77 6.10
CA ILE A 45 -22.11 0.43 5.60
C ILE A 45 -22.74 0.07 4.26
N GLU A 46 -24.03 0.38 4.10
CA GLU A 46 -24.79 0.15 2.86
C GLU A 46 -24.71 -1.30 2.34
N GLY A 47 -24.79 -2.28 3.24
CA GLY A 47 -24.75 -3.71 2.86
C GLY A 47 -23.36 -4.23 2.49
N LYS A 48 -22.30 -3.42 2.64
CA LYS A 48 -20.91 -3.80 2.34
C LYS A 48 -20.02 -3.64 3.57
N SER A 49 -19.06 -4.56 3.73
CA SER A 49 -17.97 -4.38 4.68
C SER A 49 -16.93 -3.43 4.13
N TRP A 50 -16.30 -2.65 5.00
CA TRP A 50 -15.30 -1.66 4.61
C TRP A 50 -14.07 -1.66 5.52
N ILE A 51 -12.92 -1.35 4.96
CA ILE A 51 -11.69 -1.04 5.70
C ILE A 51 -11.31 0.40 5.43
N PHE A 52 -10.96 1.14 6.48
CA PHE A 52 -10.46 2.50 6.33
C PHE A 52 -8.99 2.56 6.71
N ASN A 53 -8.17 3.12 5.83
CA ASN A 53 -6.72 3.25 6.02
C ASN A 53 -6.17 4.48 5.29
N THR A 54 -5.08 5.04 5.80
CA THR A 54 -4.19 5.93 5.03
C THR A 54 -3.18 5.11 4.22
N TYR A 55 -2.41 5.76 3.34
CA TYR A 55 -1.36 5.03 2.61
C TYR A 55 -0.21 4.58 3.51
N GLU A 56 0.07 5.34 4.58
CA GLU A 56 1.05 5.00 5.61
C GLU A 56 0.60 3.76 6.38
N GLN A 57 -0.69 3.66 6.73
CA GLN A 57 -1.24 2.46 7.39
C GLN A 57 -1.24 1.23 6.46
N TRP A 58 -1.45 1.43 5.16
CA TRP A 58 -1.23 0.35 4.20
C TRP A 58 0.22 -0.09 4.13
N GLN A 59 1.18 0.82 4.33
CA GLN A 59 2.59 0.50 4.36
C GLN A 59 2.99 -0.33 5.59
N GLU A 60 2.31 -0.15 6.71
CA GLU A 60 2.52 -1.01 7.89
C GLU A 60 2.17 -2.49 7.59
N ILE A 61 1.15 -2.74 6.75
CA ILE A 61 0.79 -4.08 6.29
C ILE A 61 1.75 -4.56 5.20
N PHE A 62 2.02 -3.71 4.21
CA PHE A 62 2.94 -3.99 3.10
C PHE A 62 4.31 -3.36 3.37
N CYS A 63 4.98 -3.82 4.43
CA CYS A 63 6.23 -3.24 4.93
C CYS A 63 7.38 -3.26 3.91
N TYR A 64 7.27 -4.07 2.86
CA TYR A 64 8.21 -4.18 1.74
C TYR A 64 7.82 -3.33 0.51
N TRP A 65 6.70 -2.61 0.57
CA TRP A 65 6.29 -1.66 -0.48
C TRP A 65 6.56 -0.22 -0.06
N SER A 66 7.01 0.59 -1.02
CA SER A 66 6.98 2.04 -0.86
C SER A 66 5.55 2.57 -0.92
N ILE A 67 5.32 3.74 -0.32
CA ILE A 67 4.05 4.48 -0.45
C ILE A 67 3.69 4.70 -1.94
N SER A 68 4.68 4.94 -2.81
CA SER A 68 4.46 5.09 -4.25
C SER A 68 3.93 3.81 -4.91
N THR A 69 4.43 2.64 -4.49
CA THR A 69 3.98 1.32 -4.97
C THR A 69 2.57 1.04 -4.50
N ILE A 70 2.25 1.32 -3.24
CA ILE A 70 0.89 1.20 -2.67
C ILE A 70 -0.08 2.06 -3.47
N ARG A 71 0.25 3.35 -3.68
CA ARG A 71 -0.61 4.28 -4.44
C ARG A 71 -0.84 3.79 -5.87
N ARG A 72 0.22 3.36 -6.57
CA ARG A 72 0.11 2.85 -7.95
C ARG A 72 -0.75 1.59 -8.00
N THR A 73 -0.58 0.67 -7.05
CA THR A 73 -1.33 -0.58 -6.98
C THR A 73 -2.81 -0.32 -6.71
N ILE A 74 -3.13 0.51 -5.72
CA ILE A 74 -4.52 0.91 -5.40
C ILE A 74 -5.20 1.55 -6.61
N GLU A 75 -4.53 2.49 -7.30
CA GLU A 75 -5.13 3.14 -8.47
C GLU A 75 -5.29 2.16 -9.65
N SER A 76 -4.36 1.22 -9.85
CA SER A 76 -4.46 0.15 -10.86
C SER A 76 -5.70 -0.72 -10.62
N VAL A 77 -5.89 -1.21 -9.40
CA VAL A 77 -7.05 -2.04 -9.03
C VAL A 77 -8.36 -1.26 -9.17
N LYS A 78 -8.37 0.00 -8.73
CA LYS A 78 -9.53 0.90 -8.84
C LYS A 78 -9.89 1.21 -10.29
N THR A 79 -8.91 1.47 -11.16
CA THR A 79 -9.13 1.76 -12.59
C THR A 79 -9.72 0.55 -13.32
N ARG A 80 -9.35 -0.66 -12.91
CA ARG A 80 -9.97 -1.92 -13.38
C ARG A 80 -11.40 -2.13 -12.84
N GLY A 81 -11.83 -1.29 -11.90
CA GLY A 81 -13.13 -1.37 -11.24
C GLY A 81 -13.22 -2.46 -10.16
N LEU A 82 -12.12 -3.10 -9.78
CA LEU A 82 -12.15 -4.18 -8.78
C LEU A 82 -12.20 -3.64 -7.34
N LEU A 83 -11.87 -2.35 -7.16
CA LEU A 83 -11.80 -1.68 -5.86
C LEU A 83 -12.71 -0.45 -5.87
N ILE A 84 -13.54 -0.34 -4.84
CA ILE A 84 -14.32 0.86 -4.54
C ILE A 84 -13.60 1.58 -3.40
N ALA A 85 -13.19 2.84 -3.65
CA ALA A 85 -12.53 3.69 -2.68
C ALA A 85 -13.29 5.01 -2.49
N THR A 86 -13.56 5.40 -1.25
CA THR A 86 -14.29 6.65 -0.93
C THR A 86 -13.80 7.31 0.35
N ASP A 87 -13.94 8.63 0.44
CA ASP A 87 -13.70 9.43 1.66
C ASP A 87 -15.00 10.01 2.22
N LYS A 88 -16.16 9.67 1.63
CA LYS A 88 -17.48 10.20 2.04
C LYS A 88 -17.88 9.84 3.47
N PHE A 89 -17.31 8.76 4.02
CA PHE A 89 -17.60 8.32 5.38
C PHE A 89 -16.75 9.06 6.43
N ASN A 90 -15.81 9.93 6.01
CA ASN A 90 -15.02 10.73 6.92
C ASN A 90 -15.85 11.88 7.50
N LYS A 91 -15.78 12.05 8.82
CA LYS A 91 -16.51 13.11 9.53
C LYS A 91 -15.87 14.49 9.33
N MET A 92 -14.56 14.52 9.09
CA MET A 92 -13.78 15.76 8.98
C MET A 92 -13.17 15.86 7.58
N LYS A 93 -13.23 17.05 6.98
CA LYS A 93 -12.63 17.32 5.65
C LYS A 93 -11.11 17.21 5.62
N MET A 94 -10.46 17.38 6.78
CA MET A 94 -9.00 17.28 6.94
C MET A 94 -8.53 15.82 7.07
N ASP A 95 -9.45 14.87 7.27
CA ASP A 95 -9.14 13.45 7.39
C ASP A 95 -8.78 12.88 6.02
N LYS A 96 -7.53 12.45 5.88
CA LYS A 96 -6.97 11.88 4.64
C LYS A 96 -7.21 10.38 4.50
N THR A 97 -7.88 9.76 5.47
CA THR A 97 -8.22 8.34 5.43
C THR A 97 -9.15 8.04 4.26
N LYS A 98 -8.98 6.89 3.63
CA LYS A 98 -9.92 6.41 2.62
C LYS A 98 -10.51 5.08 3.06
N TRP A 99 -11.76 4.87 2.69
CA TRP A 99 -12.52 3.64 2.89
C TRP A 99 -12.45 2.81 1.62
N TYR A 100 -12.17 1.53 1.78
CA TYR A 100 -11.91 0.57 0.72
C TYR A 100 -12.83 -0.64 0.88
N THR A 101 -13.39 -1.10 -0.23
CA THR A 101 -14.10 -2.38 -0.34
C THR A 101 -13.93 -2.97 -1.74
N ILE A 102 -14.09 -4.28 -1.86
CA ILE A 102 -13.96 -4.99 -3.14
C ILE A 102 -15.30 -4.99 -3.87
N ASP A 103 -15.25 -4.74 -5.18
CA ASP A 103 -16.39 -5.00 -6.06
C ASP A 103 -16.40 -6.48 -6.44
N TYR A 104 -17.04 -7.30 -5.60
CA TYR A 104 -17.11 -8.75 -5.81
C TYR A 104 -17.88 -9.14 -7.07
N ASP A 105 -18.86 -8.35 -7.49
CA ASP A 105 -19.60 -8.59 -8.73
C ASP A 105 -18.67 -8.44 -9.94
N ARG A 106 -17.85 -7.37 -9.98
CA ARG A 106 -16.83 -7.21 -11.02
C ARG A 106 -15.74 -8.27 -10.95
N LEU A 107 -15.33 -8.67 -9.75
CA LEU A 107 -14.32 -9.72 -9.58
C LEU A 107 -14.81 -11.07 -10.11
N ALA A 108 -16.07 -11.45 -9.84
CA ALA A 108 -16.66 -12.69 -10.35
C ALA A 108 -16.79 -12.71 -11.89
N ASN A 109 -16.96 -11.54 -12.51
CA ASN A 109 -17.07 -11.41 -13.97
C ASN A 109 -15.71 -11.39 -14.69
N LEU A 110 -14.60 -11.30 -13.95
CA LEU A 110 -13.26 -11.19 -14.52
C LEU A 110 -12.87 -12.42 -15.36
N ASP A 111 -13.28 -13.61 -14.90
CA ASP A 111 -12.99 -14.91 -15.54
C ASP A 111 -13.74 -15.13 -16.88
N ILE A 112 -14.87 -14.44 -17.09
CA ILE A 112 -15.68 -14.60 -18.32
C ILE A 112 -15.01 -13.87 -19.50
N SER A 113 -14.20 -12.85 -19.23
CA SER A 113 -13.59 -12.00 -20.26
C SER A 113 -12.24 -12.51 -20.80
N THR A 114 -11.45 -13.22 -19.97
CA THR A 114 -10.10 -13.70 -20.29
C THR A 114 -10.05 -14.94 -21.18
N VAL A 115 -11.20 -15.57 -21.49
CA VAL A 115 -11.29 -16.56 -22.58
C VAL A 115 -11.10 -15.91 -23.96
N LYS A 116 -11.16 -14.57 -24.06
CA LYS A 116 -10.83 -13.82 -25.27
C LYS A 116 -9.68 -12.86 -25.00
N ASN A 117 -8.54 -13.18 -25.61
CA ASN A 117 -7.36 -12.33 -25.84
C ASN A 117 -6.20 -12.50 -24.85
N ASN A 118 -5.25 -13.29 -25.34
CA ASN A 118 -3.84 -13.26 -24.98
C ASN A 118 -3.31 -11.82 -25.00
N ASN A 119 -2.66 -11.41 -23.91
CA ASN A 119 -1.36 -10.75 -23.96
C ASN A 119 -0.79 -10.70 -22.52
N PRO A 120 0.36 -11.34 -22.24
CA PRO A 120 1.02 -11.19 -20.96
C PRO A 120 1.52 -9.75 -20.81
N SER A 121 1.08 -9.09 -19.74
CA SER A 121 1.64 -7.83 -19.26
C SER A 121 3.12 -8.05 -18.93
N VAL A 122 4.01 -7.56 -19.79
CA VAL A 122 5.45 -7.54 -19.57
C VAL A 122 5.73 -6.70 -18.32
N GLN A 123 6.11 -7.35 -17.22
CA GLN A 123 6.76 -6.69 -16.10
C GLN A 123 8.26 -6.95 -16.19
N ASN A 124 9.00 -5.84 -16.10
CA ASN A 124 10.44 -5.74 -15.89
C ASN A 124 11.33 -5.86 -17.13
N GLU A 125 11.47 -4.76 -17.89
CA GLU A 125 12.68 -4.53 -18.68
C GLU A 125 13.31 -3.17 -18.31
N GLN A 126 14.51 -3.32 -17.74
CA GLN A 126 15.69 -2.47 -17.90
C GLN A 126 15.74 -1.13 -17.17
N SER A 127 16.50 -1.14 -16.07
CA SER A 127 17.30 -0.01 -15.62
C SER A 127 18.15 0.54 -16.77
N ASP A 128 17.84 1.75 -17.23
CA ASP A 128 18.79 2.54 -18.00
C ASP A 128 19.94 2.93 -17.08
N CYS A 129 21.00 2.13 -17.12
CA CYS A 129 22.30 2.52 -16.60
C CYS A 129 22.78 3.69 -17.46
N SER A 130 22.67 4.92 -16.95
CA SER A 130 23.27 6.07 -17.59
C SER A 130 24.79 5.87 -17.61
N LYS A 131 25.35 5.58 -18.79
CA LYS A 131 26.78 5.73 -19.05
C LYS A 131 27.12 7.20 -18.88
N TRP A 132 27.60 7.58 -17.70
CA TRP A 132 28.26 8.87 -17.53
C TRP A 132 29.67 8.74 -18.07
N THR A 133 29.87 9.35 -19.23
CA THR A 133 31.17 9.70 -19.78
C THR A 133 31.90 10.64 -18.82
N ASP A 134 33.12 10.25 -18.50
CA ASP A 134 34.14 11.04 -17.82
C ASP A 134 34.49 12.26 -18.66
N VAL A 135 34.14 13.46 -18.20
CA VAL A 135 34.84 14.69 -18.58
C VAL A 135 34.93 15.59 -17.35
N SER A 136 36.16 16.01 -17.13
CA SER A 136 36.74 16.86 -16.12
C SER A 136 36.03 18.21 -15.90
N VAL A 137 36.52 18.89 -14.87
CA VAL A 137 36.41 20.32 -14.50
C VAL A 137 35.43 20.57 -13.35
N GLN A 138 35.99 20.88 -12.18
CA GLN A 138 35.81 22.18 -11.53
C GLN A 138 36.73 22.34 -10.30
N ASN A 139 37.74 23.18 -10.48
CA ASN A 139 38.32 23.99 -9.41
C ASN A 139 37.37 25.17 -9.17
N GLU A 140 37.06 25.46 -7.90
CA GLU A 140 37.26 26.78 -7.24
C GLU A 140 36.33 26.96 -6.03
N GLN A 141 36.95 27.45 -4.95
CA GLN A 141 36.34 27.88 -3.69
C GLN A 141 35.35 29.04 -3.88
N SER A 142 34.35 29.15 -3.01
CA SER A 142 34.22 30.37 -2.19
C SER A 142 33.24 30.21 -1.02
N ASN A 143 33.61 30.87 0.08
CA ASN A 143 32.90 31.02 1.34
C ASN A 143 31.59 31.81 1.16
N ASN A 144 30.59 31.57 2.03
CA ASN A 144 30.22 32.50 3.11
C ASN A 144 28.86 32.21 3.77
N GLN A 145 28.82 32.56 5.06
CA GLN A 145 27.69 33.07 5.87
C GLN A 145 26.92 32.16 6.85
N LYS A 146 27.27 32.42 8.12
CA LYS A 146 26.53 32.32 9.39
C LYS A 146 25.09 32.83 9.36
N ASN A 147 24.22 32.14 10.12
CA ASN A 147 23.22 32.62 11.12
C ASN A 147 22.07 31.59 11.20
N THR A 148 21.32 31.32 12.27
CA THR A 148 21.27 31.63 13.70
C THR A 148 20.20 30.68 14.28
N GLN A 149 20.35 30.22 15.53
CA GLN A 149 19.35 29.41 16.26
C GLN A 149 17.96 30.07 16.35
N LYS A 150 16.90 29.24 16.35
CA LYS A 150 15.82 29.39 17.35
C LYS A 150 15.01 28.11 17.55
N ASN A 151 14.98 27.66 18.81
CA ASN A 151 14.11 26.63 19.34
C ASN A 151 12.70 27.19 19.49
N THR A 152 11.65 26.39 19.26
CA THR A 152 10.40 26.55 20.02
C THR A 152 9.64 25.22 20.11
N THR A 153 9.64 24.70 21.33
CA THR A 153 8.75 23.67 21.87
C THR A 153 7.30 24.16 21.77
N LYS A 154 6.39 23.35 21.23
CA LYS A 154 4.95 23.49 21.46
C LYS A 154 4.32 22.12 21.67
N ASP A 155 3.81 21.94 22.89
CA ASP A 155 2.92 20.88 23.32
C ASP A 155 1.80 20.61 22.32
N ILE A 156 1.65 19.35 21.90
CA ILE A 156 0.44 18.87 21.24
C ILE A 156 -0.31 17.99 22.24
N LYS A 157 -1.43 18.55 22.70
CA LYS A 157 -2.44 17.88 23.50
C LYS A 157 -2.89 16.59 22.83
N LYS A 158 -2.89 15.50 23.60
CA LYS A 158 -3.48 14.20 23.27
C LYS A 158 -4.90 14.40 22.72
N THR A 159 -5.06 14.20 21.42
CA THR A 159 -6.37 13.99 20.80
C THR A 159 -6.53 12.48 20.66
N THR A 160 -7.58 11.95 21.27
CA THR A 160 -7.91 10.54 21.36
C THR A 160 -8.07 9.95 19.94
N GLN A 161 -7.00 9.32 19.44
CA GLN A 161 -7.02 8.62 18.16
C GLN A 161 -7.93 7.40 18.28
N LYS A 162 -8.98 7.34 17.45
CA LYS A 162 -9.71 6.10 17.22
C LYS A 162 -8.72 5.15 16.55
N LYS A 163 -8.32 4.08 17.24
CA LYS A 163 -7.35 3.10 16.74
C LYS A 163 -7.79 2.59 15.37
N SER A 164 -6.84 2.49 14.44
CA SER A 164 -7.11 1.87 13.14
C SER A 164 -7.54 0.42 13.38
N PRO A 165 -8.65 -0.06 12.78
CA PRO A 165 -9.06 -1.46 12.84
C PRO A 165 -7.96 -2.41 12.38
N VAL A 166 -7.09 -1.93 11.49
CA VAL A 166 -5.92 -2.68 11.03
C VAL A 166 -4.90 -2.89 12.13
N LEU A 167 -4.63 -1.89 12.98
CA LEU A 167 -3.69 -2.06 14.09
C LEU A 167 -4.24 -2.97 15.20
N GLU A 168 -5.56 -2.99 15.41
CA GLU A 168 -6.20 -3.97 16.30
C GLU A 168 -6.19 -5.38 15.71
N LEU A 169 -6.45 -5.54 14.40
CA LEU A 169 -6.36 -6.83 13.72
C LEU A 169 -4.91 -7.34 13.67
N LEU A 170 -3.94 -6.51 13.32
CA LEU A 170 -2.52 -6.86 13.32
C LEU A 170 -2.03 -7.25 14.73
N ALA A 171 -2.53 -6.57 15.78
CA ALA A 171 -2.25 -6.95 17.17
C ALA A 171 -2.93 -8.27 17.59
N GLU A 172 -4.14 -8.55 17.12
CA GLU A 172 -4.85 -9.82 17.36
C GLU A 172 -4.17 -11.01 16.67
N PHE A 173 -3.49 -10.79 15.54
CA PHE A 173 -2.78 -11.83 14.78
C PHE A 173 -1.25 -11.83 14.99
N GLY A 174 -0.73 -11.05 15.94
CA GLY A 174 0.69 -11.05 16.29
C GLY A 174 1.64 -10.40 15.26
N ILE A 175 1.11 -9.70 14.28
CA ILE A 175 1.88 -8.94 13.28
C ILE A 175 2.17 -7.55 13.85
N THR A 176 2.94 -7.49 14.94
CA THR A 176 3.47 -6.21 15.42
C THR A 176 4.75 -5.91 14.65
N GLY A 177 4.72 -4.87 13.83
CA GLY A 177 5.93 -4.31 13.20
C GLY A 177 6.99 -4.02 14.28
N GLN A 178 8.20 -4.54 14.05
CA GLN A 178 9.38 -4.22 14.85
C GLN A 178 9.84 -2.78 14.59
#